data_AF-A0A2E3SMJ1-F1
#
_entry.id   AF-A0A2E3SMJ1-F1
#
_cell.length_a   1.000
_cell.length_b   1.000
_cell.length_c   1.000
_cell.angle_alpha   90.00
_cell.angle_beta   90.00
_cell.angle_gamma   90.00
#
_symmetry.space_group_name_H-M   'P 1'
#
loop_
_entity.id
_entity.type
_entity.pdbx_description
1 polymer ?
#
loop_
_entity_poly.entity_id
_entity_poly.type
_entity_poly.pdbx_seq_one_letter_code
_entity_poly.pdbx_strand_id
1 'polypeptide(L)' 'MAKTKYIFVTGGVTSSLGKGIISASLAKLLQSRGFKTTIQ' A
#
# COMPACT_ATOMS: atom_id res chain seq x y z
N MET A 1 4.62 22.27 2.30
CA MET A 1 4.21 21.03 1.60
C MET A 1 4.48 19.85 2.51
N ALA A 2 3.47 19.03 2.82
CA ALA A 2 3.69 17.82 3.61
C ALA A 2 4.56 16.83 2.83
N LYS A 3 5.55 16.23 3.49
CA LYS A 3 6.46 15.22 2.90
C LYS A 3 5.68 13.96 2.54
N THR A 4 5.84 13.45 1.31
CA THR A 4 5.28 12.16 0.89
C THR A 4 5.81 11.03 1.76
N LYS A 5 4.90 10.20 2.29
CA LYS A 5 5.25 9.02 3.08
C LYS A 5 5.25 7.79 2.19
N TYR A 6 6.26 6.94 2.34
CA TYR A 6 6.40 5.68 1.59
C TYR A 6 6.13 4.51 2.52
N ILE A 7 5.41 3.50 2.01
CA ILE A 7 5.12 2.26 2.71
C ILE A 7 5.67 1.13 1.86
N PHE A 8 6.61 0.37 2.40
CA PHE A 8 7.20 -0.78 1.72
C PHE A 8 6.49 -2.05 2.18
N VAL A 9 5.78 -2.71 1.26
CA VAL A 9 5.11 -3.98 1.52
C VAL A 9 6.04 -5.11 1.08
N THR A 10 6.75 -5.69 2.04
CA THR A 10 7.56 -6.91 1.85
C THR A 10 6.78 -8.15 2.25
N GLY A 11 7.15 -9.32 1.75
CA GLY A 11 6.61 -10.57 2.29
C GLY A 11 7.42 -11.77 1.85
N GLY A 12 7.84 -12.57 2.82
CA GLY A 12 8.70 -13.75 2.65
C GLY A 12 7.93 -15.07 2.56
N VAL A 13 8.69 -16.15 2.39
CA VAL A 13 8.27 -17.56 2.28
C VAL A 13 7.79 -17.98 0.89
N THR A 14 6.73 -17.39 0.35
CA THR A 14 6.20 -17.82 -0.96
C THR A 14 5.69 -16.66 -1.79
N SER A 15 6.03 -16.67 -3.08
CA SER A 15 5.40 -15.82 -4.09
C SER A 15 3.92 -16.22 -4.20
N SER A 16 3.02 -15.22 -4.24
CA SER A 16 1.54 -15.35 -4.32
C SER A 16 0.72 -15.34 -3.01
N LEU A 17 1.31 -15.00 -1.85
CA LEU A 17 0.58 -14.79 -0.58
C LEU A 17 -0.35 -13.55 -0.55
N GLY A 18 -0.63 -12.92 -1.69
CA GLY A 18 -1.56 -11.78 -1.74
C GLY A 18 -0.94 -10.42 -1.40
N LYS A 19 0.39 -10.26 -1.49
CA LYS A 19 1.07 -8.96 -1.29
C LYS A 19 0.45 -7.81 -2.11
N GLY A 20 0.09 -8.08 -3.37
CA GLY A 20 -0.57 -7.10 -4.25
C GLY A 20 -2.01 -6.78 -3.82
N ILE A 21 -2.75 -7.75 -3.29
CA ILE A 21 -4.10 -7.53 -2.77
C ILE A 21 -4.02 -6.69 -1.49
N ILE A 22 -3.08 -7.00 -0.60
CA ILE A 22 -2.87 -6.27 0.65
C ILE A 22 -2.47 -4.81 0.35
N SER A 23 -1.54 -4.57 -0.58
CA SER A 23 -1.14 -3.20 -0.95
C SER A 23 -2.29 -2.41 -1.58
N ALA A 24 -3.10 -3.04 -2.43
CA ALA A 24 -4.29 -2.43 -3.03
C ALA A 24 -5.37 -2.08 -1.99
N SER A 25 -5.67 -3.00 -1.07
CA SER A 25 -6.63 -2.76 0.02
C SER A 25 -6.15 -1.65 0.97
N LEU A 26 -4.86 -1.62 1.31
CA LEU A 26 -4.27 -0.56 2.12
C LEU A 26 -4.39 0.81 1.43
N ALA A 27 -4.09 0.88 0.13
CA ALA A 27 -4.22 2.11 -0.64
C ALA A 27 -5.68 2.61 -0.65
N LYS A 28 -6.67 1.70 -0.81
CA LYS A 28 -8.09 2.03 -0.78
C LYS A 28 -8.53 2.62 0.57
N LEU A 29 -8.06 2.05 1.68
CA LEU A 29 -8.33 2.57 3.02
C LEU A 29 -7.73 3.97 3.23
N LEU A 30 -6.51 4.20 2.73
CA LEU A 30 -5.87 5.51 2.80
C LEU A 30 -6.61 6.55 1.96
N GLN A 31 -7.08 6.19 0.76
CA GLN A 31 -7.94 7.04 -0.07
C GLN A 31 -9.24 7.38 0.65
N SER A 32 -9.87 6.40 1.32
CA SER A 32 -11.10 6.62 2.10
C SER A 32 -10.91 7.59 3.27
N ARG A 33 -9.68 7.75 3.78
CA ARG A 33 -9.34 8.74 4.81
C ARG A 33 -8.94 10.11 4.23
N GLY A 34 -9.08 10.30 2.92
CA GLY A 34 -8.74 11.56 2.24
C GLY A 34 -7.27 11.71 1.88
N PHE A 35 -6.45 10.65 2.00
CA PHE A 35 -5.05 10.70 1.58
C PHE A 35 -4.91 10.44 0.08
N LYS A 36 -4.05 11.23 -0.59
CA LYS A 36 -3.64 10.97 -1.97
C LYS A 36 -2.56 9.88 -1.98
N THR A 37 -2.97 8.64 -2.26
CA THR A 37 -2.07 7.46 -2.31
C THR A 37 -1.85 6.98 -3.74
N THR A 38 -0.63 6.49 -3.99
CA THR A 38 -0.25 5.80 -5.22
C THR A 38 0.48 4.50 -4.86
N ILE A 39 0.38 3.49 -5.71
CA ILE A 39 1.09 2.21 -5.59
C ILE A 39 2.08 2.15 -6.75
N GLN A 40 3.31 1.71 -6.49
CA GLN A 40 4.34 1.41 -7.49
C GLN A 40 4.73 -0.06 -7.40
#